data_AF-A0AA50X2S5-F1
#
_entry.id   AF-A0AA50X2S5-F1
#
_cell.length_a   1.000
_cell.length_b   1.000
_cell.length_c   1.000
_cell.angle_alpha   90.00
_cell.angle_beta   90.00
_cell.angle_gamma   90.00
#
_symmetry.space_group_name_H-M   'P 1'
#
loop_
_entity.id
_entity.type
_entity.pdbx_description
1 polymer ?
#
loop_
_entity_poly.entity_id
_entity_poly.type
_entity_poly.pdbx_seq_one_letter_code
_entity_poly.pdbx_strand_id
1 'polypeptide(L)'
;KLELLQTLNGHKGIAWNVSWHPQGQVFASCGEDKIIKLWSKEGQEWTVKTVLVDGHQRTIREVTWSPCGNFLASASFDATTAIWDKKSGV
;
A
#
# COMPACT_ATOMS: atom_id res chain seq x y z
N LYS A 1 -22.09 6.60 13.31
CA LYS A 1 -22.39 6.97 11.90
C LYS A 1 -21.04 7.09 11.18
N LEU A 2 -20.90 6.50 10.00
CA LEU A 2 -19.68 6.65 9.19
C LEU A 2 -19.90 7.80 8.20
N GLU A 3 -18.86 8.58 7.94
CA GLU A 3 -18.86 9.69 6.99
C GLU A 3 -17.68 9.53 6.02
N LEU A 4 -17.94 9.77 4.73
CA LEU A 4 -16.90 9.75 3.71
C LEU A 4 -16.02 10.99 3.87
N LEU A 5 -14.77 10.80 4.29
CA LEU A 5 -13.81 11.90 4.46
C LEU A 5 -13.14 12.26 3.14
N GLN A 6 -12.66 11.27 2.38
CA GLN A 6 -11.90 11.49 1.15
C GLN A 6 -11.92 10.23 0.27
N THR A 7 -11.95 10.43 -1.05
CA THR A 7 -11.67 9.38 -2.05
C THR A 7 -10.28 9.60 -2.64
N LEU A 8 -9.40 8.61 -2.55
CA LEU A 8 -8.00 8.75 -2.96
C LEU A 8 -7.80 8.31 -4.42
N ASN A 9 -7.69 9.29 -5.31
CA ASN A 9 -7.45 9.04 -6.74
C ASN A 9 -5.95 8.97 -7.00
N GLY A 10 -5.38 7.76 -7.00
CA GLY A 10 -3.95 7.58 -7.28
C GLY A 10 -3.59 6.34 -8.10
N HIS A 11 -4.37 5.26 -8.02
CA HIS A 11 -4.15 4.07 -8.83
C HIS A 11 -4.64 4.28 -10.27
N LYS A 12 -3.93 3.71 -11.25
CA LYS A 12 -4.29 3.80 -12.68
C LYS A 12 -5.20 2.65 -13.16
N GLY A 13 -5.69 1.82 -12.24
CA GLY A 13 -6.57 0.69 -12.48
C GLY A 13 -7.28 0.28 -11.19
N ILE A 14 -7.88 -0.91 -11.16
CA ILE A 14 -8.61 -1.39 -9.97
C ILE A 14 -7.67 -1.43 -8.76
N ALA A 15 -8.09 -0.76 -7.67
CA ALA A 15 -7.48 -0.91 -6.35
C ALA A 15 -8.07 -2.16 -5.69
N TRP A 16 -7.25 -3.19 -5.49
CA TRP A 16 -7.70 -4.52 -5.10
C TRP A 16 -7.72 -4.77 -3.61
N ASN A 17 -6.83 -4.12 -2.85
CA ASN A 17 -6.67 -4.35 -1.43
C ASN A 17 -6.06 -3.12 -0.73
N VAL A 18 -6.31 -3.02 0.58
CA VAL A 18 -5.74 -2.02 1.48
C VAL A 18 -5.31 -2.68 2.78
N SER A 19 -4.20 -2.23 3.37
CA SER A 19 -3.71 -2.73 4.66
C SER A 19 -3.14 -1.61 5.51
N TRP A 20 -3.63 -1.50 6.75
CA TRP A 20 -3.15 -0.53 7.71
C TRP A 20 -1.87 -1.00 8.37
N HIS A 21 -0.90 -0.08 8.50
CA HIS A 21 0.24 -0.30 9.38
C HIS A 21 -0.27 -0.38 10.83
N PRO A 22 0.26 -1.25 11.70
CA PRO A 22 -0.24 -1.44 13.07
C PRO A 22 -0.19 -0.17 13.93
N GLN A 23 0.74 0.76 13.66
CA GLN A 23 0.81 2.07 14.33
C GLN A 23 -0.22 3.11 13.81
N GLY A 24 -0.98 2.82 12.75
CA GLY A 24 -2.08 3.66 12.26
C GLY A 24 -1.69 4.95 11.52
N GLN A 25 -0.40 5.27 11.38
CA GLN A 25 0.07 6.49 10.71
C GLN A 25 0.08 6.40 9.18
N VAL A 26 0.17 5.19 8.65
CA VAL A 26 0.33 4.90 7.22
C VAL A 26 -0.52 3.67 6.87
N PHE A 27 -1.06 3.62 5.66
CA PHE A 27 -1.61 2.39 5.11
C PHE A 27 -1.09 2.15 3.69
N ALA A 28 -1.08 0.89 3.27
CA ALA A 28 -0.73 0.46 1.93
C ALA A 28 -1.99 0.18 1.11
N SER A 29 -1.94 0.44 -0.19
CA SER A 29 -2.91 -0.06 -1.17
C SER A 29 -2.19 -0.64 -2.39
N CYS A 30 -2.81 -1.61 -3.05
CA CYS A 30 -2.24 -2.25 -4.24
C CYS A 30 -3.30 -2.44 -5.35
N GLY A 31 -2.87 -2.60 -6.60
CA GLY A 31 -3.79 -2.66 -7.73
C GLY A 31 -3.27 -3.24 -9.04
N GLU A 32 -4.08 -3.10 -10.09
CA GLU A 32 -3.78 -3.51 -11.48
C GLU A 32 -2.64 -2.75 -12.13
N ASP A 33 -2.34 -1.56 -11.61
CA ASP A 33 -1.20 -0.77 -12.03
C ASP A 33 0.14 -1.32 -11.53
N LYS A 34 0.12 -2.48 -10.84
CA LYS A 34 1.28 -3.29 -10.45
C LYS A 34 2.19 -2.58 -9.43
N ILE A 35 1.64 -1.58 -8.74
CA ILE A 35 2.34 -0.80 -7.73
C ILE A 35 1.65 -0.90 -6.38
N ILE A 36 2.44 -0.65 -5.33
CA ILE A 36 1.92 -0.44 -3.98
C ILE A 36 2.09 1.04 -3.64
N LYS A 37 1.06 1.67 -3.12
CA LYS A 37 1.11 3.04 -2.64
C LYS A 37 1.02 3.05 -1.12
N LEU A 38 1.93 3.77 -0.48
CA LEU A 38 1.85 4.08 0.94
C LEU A 38 1.24 5.47 1.10
N TRP A 39 0.17 5.54 1.88
CA TRP A 39 -0.60 6.75 2.12
C TRP A 39 -0.38 7.22 3.55
N SER A 40 -0.17 8.53 3.72
CA SER A 40 -0.13 9.18 5.02
C SER A 40 -1.01 10.42 5.01
N LYS A 41 -1.32 10.91 6.20
CA LYS A 41 -2.09 12.14 6.37
C LYS A 41 -1.14 13.32 6.59
N GLU A 42 -1.32 14.38 5.83
CA GLU A 42 -0.71 15.69 6.07
C GLU A 42 -1.82 16.70 6.38
N GLY A 43 -1.90 17.14 7.64
CA GLY A 43 -3.01 17.98 8.10
C GLY A 43 -4.35 17.25 8.06
N GLN A 44 -5.23 17.66 7.14
CA GLN A 44 -6.54 17.03 6.93
C GLN A 44 -6.62 16.13 5.69
N GLU A 45 -5.59 16.10 4.85
CA GLU A 45 -5.62 15.38 3.58
C GLU A 45 -4.75 14.14 3.60
N TRP A 46 -5.23 13.07 2.98
CA TRP A 46 -4.45 11.86 2.71
C TRP A 46 -3.77 11.97 1.35
N THR A 47 -2.46 11.76 1.33
CA THR A 47 -1.64 11.85 0.13
C THR A 47 -0.71 10.64 0.02
N VAL A 48 -0.20 10.40 -1.20
CA VAL A 48 0.79 9.33 -1.42
C VAL A 48 2.14 9.79 -0.89
N LYS A 49 2.67 9.08 0.11
CA LYS A 49 4.00 9.31 0.67
C LYS A 49 5.09 8.61 -0.13
N THR A 50 4.80 7.38 -0.57
CA THR A 50 5.78 6.53 -1.24
C THR A 50 5.08 5.61 -2.22
N VAL A 51 5.72 5.36 -3.35
CA VAL A 51 5.28 4.35 -4.32
C VAL A 51 6.36 3.29 -4.41
N LEU A 52 5.97 2.05 -4.20
CA LEU A 52 6.84 0.90 -4.38
C LEU A 52 6.60 0.36 -5.81
N VAL A 53 7.66 0.43 -6.60
CA VAL A 53 7.72 -0.02 -7.99
C VAL A 53 8.67 -1.22 -8.08
N ASP A 54 8.56 -2.02 -9.14
CA ASP A 54 9.45 -3.14 -9.50
C ASP A 54 9.38 -4.42 -8.66
N GLY A 55 8.45 -4.54 -7.72
CA GLY A 55 8.23 -5.79 -6.98
C GLY A 55 7.47 -6.87 -7.76
N HIS A 56 6.64 -6.46 -8.72
CA HIS A 56 5.70 -7.35 -9.42
C HIS A 56 5.53 -6.95 -10.89
N GLN A 57 5.34 -7.96 -11.76
CA GLN A 57 5.17 -7.80 -13.20
C GLN A 57 3.70 -7.87 -13.65
N ARG A 58 2.80 -8.26 -12.73
CA ARG A 58 1.34 -8.32 -12.94
C ARG A 58 0.59 -7.69 -11.78
N THR A 59 -0.74 -7.64 -11.89
CA THR A 59 -1.66 -7.10 -10.88
C THR A 59 -1.34 -7.64 -9.49
N ILE A 60 -1.24 -6.73 -8.53
CA ILE A 60 -1.05 -7.06 -7.12
C ILE A 60 -2.43 -7.20 -6.51
N ARG A 61 -2.74 -8.41 -6.03
CA ARG A 61 -4.09 -8.74 -5.53
C ARG A 61 -4.23 -8.48 -4.04
N GLU A 62 -3.14 -8.59 -3.30
CA GLU A 62 -3.11 -8.55 -1.84
C GLU A 62 -1.85 -7.85 -1.34
N VAL A 63 -2.02 -7.08 -0.26
CA VAL A 63 -0.94 -6.44 0.47
C VAL A 63 -1.25 -6.51 1.96
N THR A 64 -0.26 -6.82 2.80
CA THR A 64 -0.48 -6.89 4.26
C THR A 64 0.75 -6.44 5.05
N TRP A 65 0.52 -5.61 6.06
CA TRP A 65 1.55 -5.26 7.04
C TRP A 65 1.75 -6.40 8.03
N SER A 66 3.01 -6.68 8.34
CA SER A 66 3.37 -7.51 9.48
C SER A 66 2.85 -6.90 10.79
N PRO A 67 2.49 -7.71 11.80
CA PRO A 67 2.04 -7.21 13.10
C PRO A 67 3.04 -6.29 13.81
N CYS A 68 4.34 -6.48 13.55
CA CYS A 68 5.39 -5.62 14.08
C CYS A 68 5.59 -4.30 13.31
N GLY A 69 5.01 -4.17 12.11
CA GLY A 69 5.09 -2.97 11.27
C GLY A 69 6.42 -2.78 10.51
N ASN A 70 7.35 -3.73 10.63
CA ASN A 70 8.66 -3.62 9.96
C ASN A 70 8.63 -4.14 8.53
N PHE A 71 7.72 -5.07 8.22
CA PHE A 71 7.60 -5.68 6.91
C PHE A 71 6.22 -5.46 6.31
N LEU A 72 6.20 -5.33 4.99
CA LEU A 72 5.01 -5.42 4.15
C LEU A 72 5.16 -6.64 3.25
N ALA A 73 4.12 -7.45 3.11
CA ALA A 73 4.06 -8.54 2.15
C ALA A 73 3.06 -8.22 1.03
N SER A 74 3.37 -8.62 -0.19
CA SER A 74 2.45 -8.51 -1.33
C SER A 74 2.41 -9.78 -2.17
N ALA A 75 1.26 -10.06 -2.77
CA ALA A 75 1.03 -11.21 -3.64
C ALA A 75 0.43 -10.77 -4.99
N SER A 76 0.93 -11.37 -6.07
CA SER A 76 0.65 -10.92 -7.43
C SER A 76 0.26 -12.08 -8.35
N PHE A 77 -0.47 -11.75 -9.43
CA PHE A 77 -0.78 -12.68 -10.50
C PHE A 77 0.44 -13.12 -11.33
N ASP A 78 1.63 -12.59 -11.09
CA ASP A 78 2.89 -13.09 -11.68
C ASP A 78 3.43 -14.35 -11.00
N ALA A 79 2.64 -14.95 -10.10
CA ALA A 79 3.00 -16.13 -9.31
C ALA A 79 4.16 -15.90 -8.32
N THR A 80 4.39 -14.64 -7.93
CA THR A 80 5.39 -14.28 -6.92
C THR A 80 4.77 -13.59 -5.71
N THR A 81 5.50 -13.65 -4.60
CA THR A 81 5.28 -12.82 -3.41
C THR A 81 6.51 -11.97 -3.18
N ALA A 82 6.33 -10.75 -2.67
CA ALA A 82 7.43 -9.85 -2.34
C ALA A 82 7.33 -9.45 -0.86
N ILE A 83 8.49 -9.35 -0.21
CA ILE A 83 8.63 -8.80 1.14
C ILE A 83 9.37 -7.48 1.01
N TRP A 84 8.78 -6.44 1.57
CA TRP A 84 9.33 -5.10 1.63
C TRP A 84 9.73 -4.82 3.07
N ASP A 85 11.01 -4.60 3.27
CA ASP A 85 11.54 -4.13 4.55
C ASP A 85 11.40 -2.60 4.60
N LYS A 86 10.79 -2.11 5.69
CA LYS A 86 10.86 -0.70 6.08
C LYS A 86 12.30 -0.42 6.54
N LYS A 87 13.24 -0.33 5.59
CA LYS A 87 14.60 0.13 5.89
C LYS A 87 14.47 1.47 6.61
N SER A 88 14.94 1.49 7.86
CA SER A 88 15.23 2.74 8.55
C SER A 88 16.19 3.49 7.64
N GLY A 89 15.76 4.64 7.12
CA GLY A 89 16.57 5.40 6.17
C GLY A 89 17.99 5.57 6.71
N VAL A 90 18.96 5.17 5.90
CA VAL A 90 20.28 5.80 5.92
C VAL A 90 20.25 6.86 4.84
#